data_AF-A0A2W7A019-F1
#
_entry.id   AF-A0A2W7A019-F1
#
_cell.length_a   1.000
_cell.length_b   1.000
_cell.length_c   1.000
_cell.angle_alpha   90.00
_cell.angle_beta   90.00
_cell.angle_gamma   90.00
#
_symmetry.space_group_name_H-M   'P 1'
#
loop_
_entity.id
_entity.type
_entity.pdbx_description
1 polymer ?
#
loop_
_entity_poly.entity_id
_entity_poly.type
_entity_poly.pdbx_seq_one_letter_code
_entity_poly.pdbx_strand_id
1 'polypeptide(L)'
;MKGGAYKAVRETNQGGEVHHMPAASASHLSVEEGSAIWMETLDHRQTSSWGRSRSAIVYRKQQQAFIQQGKFLEALQMDIDDIRSKFDSKYAEAIQEMLEYVETIRDRLNPD
;
A
#
# COMPACT_ATOMS: atom_id res chain seq x y z
N MET A 1 12.34 5.94 -8.40
CA MET A 1 11.50 5.38 -7.32
C MET A 1 10.18 4.91 -7.89
N LYS A 2 9.84 3.65 -7.64
CA LYS A 2 8.55 3.01 -7.82
C LYS A 2 7.90 2.66 -6.47
N GLY A 3 8.55 2.84 -5.33
CA GLY A 3 7.95 2.74 -3.99
C GLY A 3 8.26 3.95 -3.11
N GLY A 4 7.38 4.25 -2.17
CA GLY A 4 7.55 5.33 -1.19
C GLY A 4 6.24 6.05 -0.85
N ALA A 5 6.33 7.34 -0.50
CA ALA A 5 5.15 8.19 -0.34
C ALA A 5 4.38 8.29 -1.68
N TYR A 6 3.05 8.18 -1.64
CA TYR A 6 2.20 8.24 -2.83
C TYR A 6 2.53 9.42 -3.75
N LYS A 7 2.70 10.62 -3.18
CA LYS A 7 3.00 11.83 -3.95
C LYS A 7 4.31 11.68 -4.74
N ALA A 8 5.38 11.29 -4.08
CA ALA A 8 6.69 11.14 -4.71
C ALA A 8 6.69 10.04 -5.79
N VAL A 9 6.01 8.92 -5.51
CA VAL A 9 5.84 7.84 -6.50
C VAL A 9 5.01 8.31 -7.70
N ARG A 10 3.93 9.07 -7.48
CA ARG A 10 3.07 9.58 -8.55
C ARG A 10 3.77 10.62 -9.42
N GLU A 11 4.55 11.52 -8.82
CA GLU A 11 5.30 12.56 -9.52
C GLU A 11 6.44 11.97 -10.39
N THR A 12 7.05 10.87 -9.94
CA THR A 12 8.20 10.26 -10.61
C THR A 12 7.83 9.37 -11.79
N ASN A 13 6.64 8.75 -11.77
CA ASN A 13 6.27 7.75 -12.75
C ASN A 13 5.15 8.26 -13.67
N GLN A 14 5.23 7.94 -14.96
CA GLN A 14 4.18 8.19 -15.94
C GLN A 14 3.43 6.90 -16.27
N GLY A 15 2.16 7.00 -16.64
CA GLY A 15 1.30 5.83 -16.84
C GLY A 15 1.12 5.00 -15.57
N GLY A 16 0.52 3.83 -15.72
CA GLY A 16 0.19 2.94 -14.59
C GLY A 16 -0.65 3.61 -13.50
N GLU A 17 -0.73 2.95 -12.37
CA GLU A 17 -1.41 3.45 -11.18
C GLU A 17 -0.49 3.35 -9.96
N VAL A 18 -0.77 4.15 -8.93
CA VAL A 18 -0.02 4.14 -7.68
C VAL A 18 -0.92 3.51 -6.62
N HIS A 19 -0.50 2.35 -6.14
CA HIS A 19 -1.25 1.51 -5.24
C HIS A 19 -0.83 1.77 -3.80
N HIS A 20 -1.73 2.36 -3.01
CA HIS A 20 -1.54 2.54 -1.57
C HIS A 20 -1.51 1.20 -0.84
N MET A 21 -0.52 1.04 0.01
CA MET A 21 -0.34 -0.11 0.88
C MET A 21 0.06 0.38 2.29
N PRO A 22 -0.79 0.27 3.33
CA PRO A 22 -2.19 -0.13 3.30
C PRO A 22 -3.06 0.79 2.43
N ALA A 23 -4.27 0.35 2.08
CA ALA A 23 -5.19 1.17 1.29
C ALA A 23 -5.47 2.53 1.96
N ALA A 24 -5.49 3.62 1.18
CA ALA A 24 -5.64 4.97 1.71
C ALA A 24 -6.91 5.16 2.56
N SER A 25 -8.02 4.49 2.22
CA SER A 25 -9.26 4.56 3.01
C SER A 25 -9.19 3.85 4.37
N ALA A 26 -8.17 3.03 4.60
CA ALA A 26 -7.93 2.33 5.87
C ALA A 26 -6.90 3.05 6.74
N SER A 27 -6.01 3.84 6.14
CA SER A 27 -4.91 4.55 6.81
C SER A 27 -5.36 5.88 7.42
N HIS A 28 -4.73 6.27 8.53
CA HIS A 28 -4.83 7.62 9.12
C HIS A 28 -3.87 8.62 8.48
N LEU A 29 -2.89 8.17 7.69
CA LEU A 29 -1.99 9.05 6.95
C LEU A 29 -2.78 9.81 5.88
N SER A 30 -2.31 11.02 5.56
CA SER A 30 -2.84 11.73 4.40
C SER A 30 -2.60 10.92 3.12
N VAL A 31 -3.45 11.11 2.10
CA VAL A 31 -3.33 10.39 0.83
C VAL A 31 -1.95 10.60 0.19
N GLU A 32 -1.36 11.79 0.32
CA GLU A 32 -0.05 12.13 -0.24
C GLU A 32 1.11 11.41 0.46
N GLU A 33 0.99 11.18 1.76
CA GLU A 33 2.02 10.59 2.62
C GLU A 33 1.84 9.07 2.83
N GLY A 34 0.71 8.50 2.44
CA GLY A 34 0.51 7.07 2.50
C GLY A 34 1.57 6.33 1.69
N SER A 35 2.12 5.26 2.26
CA SER A 35 3.03 4.35 1.56
C SER A 35 2.34 3.71 0.37
N ALA A 36 3.04 3.63 -0.75
CA ALA A 36 2.51 3.14 -2.00
C ALA A 36 3.61 2.59 -2.92
N ILE A 37 3.19 1.82 -3.92
CA ILE A 37 4.03 1.41 -5.05
C ILE A 37 3.40 1.80 -6.38
N TRP A 38 4.21 2.08 -7.39
CA TRP A 38 3.77 2.17 -8.78
C TRP A 38 3.57 0.77 -9.34
N MET A 39 2.48 0.56 -10.07
CA MET A 39 2.21 -0.70 -10.74
C MET A 39 1.44 -0.51 -12.05
N GLU A 40 1.45 -1.53 -12.90
CA GLU A 40 0.66 -1.53 -14.12
C GLU A 40 -0.85 -1.49 -13.80
N THR A 41 -1.63 -0.73 -14.57
CA THR A 41 -3.07 -0.56 -14.33
C THR A 41 -3.83 -1.89 -14.32
N LEU A 42 -3.45 -2.86 -15.16
CA LEU A 42 -4.09 -4.17 -15.18
C LEU A 42 -3.77 -5.01 -13.94
N ASP A 43 -2.57 -4.85 -13.39
CA ASP A 43 -2.16 -5.54 -12.16
C ASP A 43 -2.81 -4.89 -10.94
N HIS A 44 -2.90 -3.56 -10.89
CA HIS A 44 -3.62 -2.86 -9.82
C HIS A 44 -5.07 -3.35 -9.69
N ARG A 45 -5.74 -3.60 -10.82
CA ARG A 45 -7.12 -4.10 -10.85
C ARG A 45 -7.30 -5.48 -10.23
N GLN A 46 -6.21 -6.23 -10.09
CA GLN A 46 -6.21 -7.57 -9.51
C GLN A 46 -5.88 -7.57 -8.01
N THR A 47 -5.38 -6.46 -7.43
CA THR A 47 -5.07 -6.43 -5.98
C THR A 47 -6.34 -6.53 -5.14
N SER A 48 -6.21 -7.13 -3.96
CA SER A 48 -7.37 -7.49 -3.13
C SER A 48 -8.09 -6.28 -2.56
N SER A 49 -7.39 -5.14 -2.42
CA SER A 49 -7.98 -3.88 -1.98
C SER A 49 -8.59 -3.04 -3.12
N TRP A 50 -8.46 -3.44 -4.39
CA TRP A 50 -8.93 -2.67 -5.53
C TRP A 50 -10.45 -2.71 -5.72
N GLY A 51 -11.01 -1.55 -6.09
CA GLY A 51 -12.41 -1.43 -6.50
C GLY A 51 -13.42 -1.48 -5.35
N ARG A 52 -14.67 -1.79 -5.70
CA ARG A 52 -15.86 -1.67 -4.82
C ARG A 52 -16.55 -3.01 -4.56
N SER A 53 -15.90 -4.12 -4.86
CA SER A 53 -16.45 -5.45 -4.57
C SER A 53 -16.61 -5.66 -3.06
N ARG A 54 -17.50 -6.59 -2.68
CA ARG A 54 -17.68 -6.97 -1.27
C ARG A 54 -16.36 -7.47 -0.66
N SER A 55 -15.57 -8.24 -1.40
CA SER A 55 -14.27 -8.73 -0.94
C SER A 55 -13.29 -7.58 -0.69
N ALA A 56 -13.18 -6.62 -1.61
CA ALA A 56 -12.28 -5.48 -1.44
C ALA A 56 -12.67 -4.58 -0.25
N ILE A 57 -13.97 -4.41 -0.01
CA ILE A 57 -14.47 -3.68 1.17
C ILE A 57 -14.09 -4.42 2.46
N VAL A 58 -14.26 -5.74 2.51
CA VAL A 58 -13.88 -6.56 3.68
C VAL A 58 -12.37 -6.50 3.91
N TYR A 59 -11.58 -6.60 2.85
CA TYR A 59 -10.13 -6.54 2.91
C TYR A 59 -9.66 -5.21 3.51
N ARG A 60 -10.15 -4.06 3.02
CA ARG A 60 -9.80 -2.74 3.58
C ARG A 60 -10.29 -2.55 5.02
N LYS A 61 -11.43 -3.15 5.39
CA LYS A 61 -11.89 -3.17 6.80
C LYS A 61 -10.95 -3.94 7.71
N GLN A 62 -10.37 -5.05 7.23
CA GLN A 62 -9.38 -5.81 7.99
C GLN A 62 -8.09 -5.01 8.18
N GLN A 63 -7.62 -4.32 7.13
CA GLN A 63 -6.49 -3.39 7.25
C GLN A 63 -6.78 -2.30 8.29
N GLN A 64 -7.97 -1.69 8.23
CA GLN A 64 -8.39 -0.66 9.17
C GLN A 64 -8.42 -1.19 10.62
N ALA A 65 -8.90 -2.42 10.83
CA ALA A 65 -8.95 -3.03 12.16
C ALA A 65 -7.54 -3.31 12.72
N PHE A 66 -6.57 -3.65 11.89
CA PHE A 66 -5.17 -3.75 12.31
C PHE A 66 -4.59 -2.38 12.67
N ILE A 67 -4.78 -1.37 11.82
CA ILE A 67 -4.27 -0.02 12.07
C ILE A 67 -4.84 0.55 13.38
N GLN A 68 -6.13 0.35 13.66
CA GLN A 68 -6.75 0.76 14.93
C GLN A 68 -6.17 0.07 16.17
N GLN A 69 -5.50 -1.06 16.02
CA GLN A 69 -4.81 -1.80 17.09
C GLN A 69 -3.32 -1.44 17.19
N GLY A 70 -2.84 -0.42 16.47
CA GLY A 70 -1.41 -0.12 16.38
C GLY A 70 -0.61 -1.15 15.56
N LYS A 71 -1.28 -1.84 14.63
CA LYS A 71 -0.71 -2.90 13.80
C LYS A 71 -0.60 -2.48 12.34
N PHE A 72 -0.03 -1.30 12.10
CA PHE A 72 0.12 -0.77 10.74
C PHE A 72 0.96 -1.70 9.84
N LEU A 73 2.04 -2.26 10.37
CA LEU A 73 2.93 -3.14 9.60
C LEU A 73 2.25 -4.45 9.20
N GLU A 74 1.32 -4.95 10.02
CA GLU A 74 0.50 -6.11 9.68
C GLU A 74 -0.50 -5.78 8.57
N ALA A 75 -1.12 -4.60 8.60
CA ALA A 75 -1.98 -4.13 7.50
C ALA A 75 -1.20 -3.94 6.19
N LEU A 76 0.06 -3.50 6.28
CA LEU A 76 0.98 -3.39 5.14
C LEU A 76 1.38 -4.77 4.61
N GLN A 77 1.70 -5.71 5.50
CA GLN A 77 2.10 -7.06 5.14
C GLN A 77 1.00 -7.79 4.36
N MET A 78 -0.29 -7.54 4.68
CA MET A 78 -1.40 -8.07 3.89
C MET A 78 -1.26 -7.75 2.40
N ASP A 79 -0.93 -6.50 2.04
CA ASP A 79 -0.77 -6.10 0.64
C ASP A 79 0.51 -6.66 0.02
N ILE A 80 1.59 -6.77 0.78
CA ILE A 80 2.84 -7.39 0.31
C ILE A 80 2.58 -8.85 -0.07
N ASP A 81 1.88 -9.60 0.78
CA ASP A 81 1.53 -10.99 0.54
C ASP A 81 0.57 -11.13 -0.65
N ASP A 82 -0.42 -10.24 -0.75
CA ASP A 82 -1.36 -10.20 -1.87
C ASP A 82 -0.63 -10.02 -3.21
N ILE A 83 0.26 -9.03 -3.28
CA ILE A 83 1.03 -8.70 -4.49
C ILE A 83 1.98 -9.84 -4.84
N ARG A 84 2.71 -10.39 -3.86
CA ARG A 84 3.61 -11.54 -4.10
C ARG A 84 2.85 -12.77 -4.58
N SER A 85 1.67 -13.05 -4.04
CA SER A 85 0.87 -14.19 -4.46
C SER A 85 0.38 -14.10 -5.91
N LYS A 86 0.20 -12.87 -6.43
CA LYS A 86 -0.34 -12.61 -7.77
C LYS A 86 0.73 -12.35 -8.83
N PHE A 87 1.85 -11.76 -8.42
CA PHE A 87 2.86 -11.23 -9.34
C PHE A 87 4.28 -11.69 -9.01
N ASP A 88 4.44 -12.63 -8.08
CA ASP A 88 5.72 -13.16 -7.64
C ASP A 88 6.69 -12.02 -7.27
N SER A 89 7.80 -11.90 -8.00
CA SER A 89 8.85 -10.91 -7.77
C SER A 89 8.74 -9.65 -8.62
N LYS A 90 7.72 -9.52 -9.49
CA LYS A 90 7.57 -8.39 -10.44
C LYS A 90 7.67 -7.02 -9.78
N TYR A 91 7.18 -6.89 -8.55
CA TYR A 91 7.15 -5.63 -7.79
C TYR A 91 8.14 -5.59 -6.61
N ALA A 92 9.11 -6.51 -6.55
CA ALA A 92 10.03 -6.64 -5.41
C ALA A 92 10.84 -5.35 -5.13
N GLU A 93 11.38 -4.71 -6.19
CA GLU A 93 12.13 -3.46 -6.08
C GLU A 93 11.25 -2.32 -5.53
N ALA A 94 10.03 -2.17 -6.06
CA ALA A 94 9.09 -1.14 -5.60
C ALA A 94 8.65 -1.37 -4.15
N ILE A 95 8.44 -2.63 -3.76
CA ILE A 95 8.13 -2.98 -2.36
C ILE A 95 9.32 -2.63 -1.46
N GLN A 96 10.55 -2.91 -1.88
CA GLN A 96 11.74 -2.58 -1.10
C GLN A 96 11.87 -1.07 -0.87
N GLU A 97 11.78 -0.25 -1.91
CA GLU A 97 11.82 1.22 -1.78
C GLU A 97 10.68 1.75 -0.88
N MET A 98 9.48 1.16 -0.97
CA MET A 98 8.36 1.52 -0.09
C MET A 98 8.64 1.13 1.37
N LEU A 99 9.26 -0.02 1.64
CA LEU A 99 9.66 -0.43 2.98
C LEU A 99 10.73 0.50 3.57
N GLU A 100 11.69 0.94 2.75
CA GLU A 100 12.69 1.94 3.15
C GLU A 100 12.00 3.25 3.56
N TYR A 101 10.99 3.71 2.80
CA TYR A 101 10.18 4.86 3.18
C TYR A 101 9.40 4.64 4.49
N VAL A 102 8.74 3.48 4.64
CA VAL A 102 7.97 3.12 5.84
C VAL A 102 8.85 3.20 7.09
N GLU A 103 10.10 2.78 7.02
CA GLU A 103 11.04 2.91 8.13
C GLU A 103 11.30 4.39 8.50
N THR A 104 11.40 5.29 7.51
CA THR A 104 11.60 6.73 7.79
C THR A 104 10.42 7.41 8.50
N ILE A 105 9.22 6.82 8.43
CA ILE A 105 8.00 7.35 9.06
C ILE A 105 7.50 6.48 10.21
N ARG A 106 8.29 5.52 10.68
CA ARG A 106 7.88 4.47 11.63
C ARG A 106 7.17 5.00 12.87
N ASP A 107 7.67 6.08 13.45
CA ASP A 107 7.12 6.72 14.66
C ASP A 107 5.73 7.33 14.43
N ARG A 108 5.32 7.55 13.18
CA ARG A 108 4.02 8.13 12.81
C ARG A 108 2.96 7.06 12.49
N LEU A 109 3.37 5.79 12.39
CA LEU A 109 2.50 4.71 11.94
C LEU A 109 1.55 4.22 13.05
N ASN A 110 1.95 4.37 14.30
CA ASN A 110 1.16 3.99 15.47
C ASN A 110 1.21 5.13 16.50
N PRO A 111 0.49 6.24 16.25
CA PRO A 111 0.45 7.35 17.22
C PRO A 111 -0.24 6.89 18.52
N ASP A 112 0.29 7.37 19.65
CA ASP A 112 -0.26 7.14 21.00
C ASP A 112 -1.70 7.67 21.18
#